data_AF-A0A929Z3T5-F1
#
_entry.id   AF-A0A929Z3T5-F1
#
_cell.length_a   1.000
_cell.length_b   1.000
_cell.length_c   1.000
_cell.angle_alpha   90.00
_cell.angle_beta   90.00
_cell.angle_gamma   90.00
#
_symmetry.space_group_name_H-M   'P 1'
#
loop_
_entity.id
_entity.type
_entity.pdbx_description
1 polymer ?
#
loop_
_entity_poly.entity_id
_entity_poly.type
_entity_poly.pdbx_seq_one_letter_code
_entity_poly.pdbx_strand_id
1 'polypeptide(L)'
;MSKVDIISQQWCDLVFEGRNKSYGAYDLRSKAGRRHLLAIIDILVGIAALAALIFSYTAAKKAYDASMGADAQAVTELSELKKDEPKKEEKKAEVKQEEEKPKEQIQKVAVRASMAFTVP
;
A
#
# COMPACT_ATOMS: atom_id res chain seq x y z
N MET A 1 -40.75 -4.82 30.14
CA MET A 1 -41.39 -4.57 28.82
C MET A 1 -40.53 -5.21 27.76
N SER A 2 -41.09 -6.10 26.95
CA SER A 2 -40.39 -6.69 25.80
C SER A 2 -40.02 -5.61 24.79
N LYS A 3 -38.81 -5.69 24.23
CA LYS A 3 -38.30 -4.74 23.24
C LYS A 3 -39.03 -4.98 21.91
N VAL A 4 -39.99 -4.12 21.60
CA VAL A 4 -40.67 -4.14 20.29
C VAL A 4 -39.73 -3.54 19.24
N ASP A 5 -39.42 -4.32 18.21
CA ASP A 5 -38.64 -3.86 17.06
C ASP A 5 -39.58 -3.23 16.02
N ILE A 6 -39.53 -1.91 15.96
CA ILE A 6 -40.36 -1.09 15.07
C ILE A 6 -39.95 -1.12 13.60
N ILE A 7 -38.77 -1.68 13.29
CA ILE A 7 -38.24 -1.80 11.91
C ILE A 7 -38.58 -3.19 11.33
N SER A 8 -39.00 -4.14 12.17
CA SER A 8 -39.36 -5.48 11.73
C SER A 8 -40.53 -5.49 10.74
N GLN A 9 -40.47 -6.40 9.76
CA GLN A 9 -41.58 -6.61 8.82
C GLN A 9 -42.87 -6.99 9.55
N GLN A 10 -42.77 -7.85 10.56
CA GLN A 10 -43.91 -8.32 11.34
C GLN A 10 -44.65 -7.17 12.04
N TRP A 11 -43.90 -6.22 12.63
CA TRP A 11 -44.50 -5.02 13.20
C TRP A 11 -45.16 -4.14 12.14
N CYS A 12 -44.51 -3.97 10.99
CA CYS A 12 -45.09 -3.21 9.88
C CYS A 12 -46.37 -3.87 9.34
N ASP A 13 -46.42 -5.20 9.24
CA ASP A 13 -47.61 -5.92 8.79
C ASP A 13 -48.77 -5.81 9.77
N LEU A 14 -48.49 -5.84 11.07
CA LEU A 14 -49.46 -5.67 12.14
C LEU A 14 -50.09 -4.27 12.11
N VAL A 15 -49.27 -3.21 11.99
CA VAL A 15 -49.75 -1.80 11.97
C VAL A 15 -50.61 -1.49 10.73
N PHE A 16 -50.39 -2.22 9.64
CA PHE A 16 -51.11 -2.05 8.38
C PHE A 16 -52.10 -3.20 8.09
N GLU A 17 -52.43 -4.01 9.09
CA GLU A 17 -53.46 -5.04 8.97
C GLU A 17 -54.83 -4.40 8.69
N GLY A 18 -55.57 -4.94 7.71
CA GLY A 18 -56.86 -4.39 7.28
C GLY A 18 -56.80 -3.00 6.61
N ARG A 19 -55.61 -2.44 6.35
CA ARG A 19 -55.44 -1.16 5.65
C ARG A 19 -54.82 -1.35 4.27
N ASN A 20 -54.85 -0.28 3.47
CA ASN A 20 -54.22 -0.29 2.15
C ASN A 20 -52.67 -0.38 2.26
N LYS A 21 -52.11 -1.55 1.93
CA LYS A 21 -50.66 -1.81 1.87
C LYS A 21 -49.98 -1.22 0.62
N SER A 22 -50.75 -0.76 -0.38
CA SER A 22 -50.20 -0.04 -1.54
C SER A 22 -49.84 1.43 -1.22
N TYR A 23 -50.10 1.89 0.01
CA TYR A 23 -49.68 3.20 0.45
C TYR A 23 -48.16 3.29 0.58
N GLY A 24 -47.56 4.38 0.09
CA GLY A 24 -46.10 4.55 0.04
C GLY A 24 -45.40 4.39 1.38
N ALA A 25 -46.07 4.66 2.51
CA ALA A 25 -45.48 4.46 3.84
C ALA A 25 -45.26 2.97 4.21
N TYR A 26 -46.09 2.05 3.70
CA TYR A 26 -45.88 0.61 3.87
C TYR A 26 -44.69 0.15 3.02
N ASP A 27 -44.64 0.56 1.76
CA ASP A 27 -43.54 0.25 0.84
C ASP A 27 -42.17 0.75 1.37
N LEU A 28 -42.14 1.94 1.96
CA LEU A 28 -40.92 2.53 2.51
C LEU A 28 -40.39 1.75 3.72
N ARG A 29 -41.28 1.26 4.59
CA ARG A 29 -40.95 0.45 5.76
C ARG A 29 -40.65 -1.00 5.40
N SER A 30 -41.40 -1.58 4.46
CA SER A 30 -41.18 -2.95 4.00
C SER A 30 -39.80 -3.10 3.36
N LYS A 31 -39.33 -2.08 2.63
CA LYS A 31 -38.01 -2.07 1.98
C LYS A 31 -36.84 -1.64 2.87
N ALA A 32 -37.04 -1.39 4.17
CA ALA A 32 -35.97 -0.96 5.07
C ALA A 32 -34.80 -1.96 5.11
N GLY A 33 -35.10 -3.26 5.20
CA GLY A 33 -34.09 -4.33 5.20
C GLY A 33 -33.25 -4.40 3.91
N ARG A 34 -33.85 -4.05 2.76
CA ARG A 34 -33.14 -4.06 1.47
C ARG A 34 -31.99 -3.06 1.43
N ARG A 35 -32.13 -1.90 2.09
CA ARG A 35 -31.07 -0.88 2.14
C ARG A 35 -29.88 -1.36 2.95
N HIS A 36 -30.12 -2.08 4.05
CA HIS A 36 -29.06 -2.69 4.85
C HIS A 36 -28.32 -3.79 4.08
N LEU A 37 -29.04 -4.63 3.34
CA LEU A 37 -28.41 -5.64 2.47
C LEU A 37 -27.53 -5.01 1.39
N LEU A 38 -28.01 -3.97 0.72
CA LEU A 38 -27.22 -3.24 -0.28
C LEU A 38 -25.96 -2.64 0.33
N ALA A 39 -26.07 -2.00 1.50
CA ALA A 39 -24.91 -1.44 2.19
C ALA A 39 -23.86 -2.50 2.56
N ILE A 40 -24.29 -3.68 3.02
CA ILE A 40 -23.37 -4.79 3.30
C ILE A 40 -22.66 -5.27 2.03
N ILE A 41 -23.39 -5.38 0.91
CA ILE A 41 -22.82 -5.76 -0.38
C ILE A 41 -21.77 -4.72 -0.82
N ASP A 42 -22.09 -3.42 -0.73
CA ASP A 42 -21.17 -2.34 -1.10
C ASP A 42 -19.88 -2.39 -0.28
N ILE A 43 -19.98 -2.65 1.03
CA ILE A 43 -18.82 -2.81 1.90
C ILE A 43 -17.96 -4.01 1.46
N LEU A 44 -18.58 -5.16 1.18
CA LEU A 44 -17.87 -6.36 0.73
C LEU A 44 -17.16 -6.13 -0.60
N VAL A 45 -17.82 -5.47 -1.56
CA VAL A 45 -17.23 -5.10 -2.84
C VAL A 45 -16.05 -4.14 -2.64
N GLY A 46 -16.20 -3.15 -1.77
CA GLY A 46 -15.12 -2.21 -1.43
C GLY A 46 -13.88 -2.91 -0.85
N ILE A 47 -14.10 -3.84 0.09
CA ILE A 47 -13.01 -4.64 0.68
C ILE A 47 -12.34 -5.52 -0.39
N ALA A 48 -13.12 -6.19 -1.24
CA ALA A 48 -12.59 -7.03 -2.30
C ALA A 48 -11.76 -6.22 -3.31
N ALA A 49 -12.22 -5.02 -3.68
CA ALA A 49 -11.48 -4.12 -4.57
C ALA A 49 -10.14 -3.69 -3.95
N LEU A 50 -10.13 -3.30 -2.67
CA LEU A 50 -8.89 -2.95 -1.98
C LEU A 50 -7.91 -4.14 -1.89
N ALA A 51 -8.42 -5.33 -1.58
CA ALA A 51 -7.61 -6.54 -1.55
C ALA A 51 -7.01 -6.86 -2.92
N ALA A 52 -7.77 -6.70 -4.00
CA ALA A 52 -7.29 -6.90 -5.37
C ALA A 52 -6.20 -5.88 -5.77
N LEU A 53 -6.32 -4.62 -5.34
CA LEU A 53 -5.29 -3.60 -5.56
C LEU A 53 -3.99 -3.93 -4.81
N ILE A 54 -4.09 -4.36 -3.55
CA ILE A 54 -2.91 -4.77 -2.77
C ILE A 54 -2.26 -6.03 -3.38
N PHE A 55 -3.07 -7.02 -3.76
CA PHE A 55 -2.58 -8.24 -4.38
C PHE A 55 -1.88 -7.97 -5.72
N SER A 56 -2.50 -7.18 -6.60
CA SER A 56 -1.88 -6.81 -7.88
C SER A 56 -0.59 -6.01 -7.69
N TYR A 57 -0.55 -5.07 -6.75
CA TYR A 57 0.67 -4.34 -6.42
C TYR A 57 1.79 -5.27 -5.94
N THR A 58 1.51 -6.15 -4.97
CA THR A 58 2.52 -7.10 -4.45
C THR A 58 2.99 -8.10 -5.51
N ALA A 59 2.11 -8.56 -6.39
CA ALA A 59 2.48 -9.43 -7.52
C ALA A 59 3.40 -8.70 -8.51
N ALA A 60 3.06 -7.46 -8.89
CA ALA A 60 3.90 -6.65 -9.77
C ALA A 60 5.27 -6.36 -9.14
N LYS A 61 5.31 -6.05 -7.85
CA LYS A 61 6.55 -5.80 -7.12
C LYS A 61 7.45 -7.04 -7.08
N LYS A 62 6.88 -8.23 -6.83
CA LYS A 62 7.62 -9.51 -6.89
C LYS A 62 8.16 -9.80 -8.28
N ALA A 63 7.40 -9.53 -9.34
CA ALA A 63 7.87 -9.72 -10.72
C ALA A 63 9.03 -8.78 -11.07
N TYR A 64 8.95 -7.51 -10.65
CA TYR A 64 10.03 -6.53 -10.85
C TYR A 64 11.31 -6.89 -10.07
N ASP A 65 11.17 -7.30 -8.81
CA ASP A 65 12.32 -7.71 -8.00
C ASP A 65 12.95 -9.01 -8.55
N ALA A 66 12.15 -9.92 -9.11
CA ALA A 66 12.66 -11.12 -9.79
C ALA A 66 13.42 -10.81 -11.09
N SER A 67 12.95 -9.85 -11.89
CA SER A 67 13.67 -9.43 -13.11
C SER A 67 14.99 -8.72 -12.76
N MET A 68 14.98 -7.81 -11.78
CA MET A 68 16.21 -7.13 -11.34
C MET A 68 17.21 -8.10 -10.67
N GLY A 69 16.72 -9.10 -9.94
CA GLY A 69 17.56 -10.16 -9.36
C GLY A 69 18.23 -11.05 -10.41
N ALA A 70 17.53 -11.36 -11.51
CA ALA A 70 18.08 -12.10 -12.63
C ALA A 70 19.15 -11.28 -13.39
N ASP A 71 18.90 -9.99 -13.61
CA ASP A 71 19.87 -9.09 -14.26
C ASP A 71 21.13 -8.90 -13.40
N ALA A 72 20.99 -8.80 -12.07
CA ALA A 72 22.12 -8.71 -11.16
C ALA A 72 22.99 -9.99 -11.17
N GLN A 73 22.37 -11.18 -11.26
CA GLN A 73 23.09 -12.46 -11.34
C GLN A 73 23.86 -12.61 -12.67
N ALA A 74 23.27 -12.19 -13.79
CA ALA A 74 23.94 -12.20 -15.08
C ALA A 74 25.17 -11.27 -15.11
N VAL A 75 25.08 -10.08 -14.49
CA VAL A 75 26.21 -9.13 -14.41
C VAL A 75 27.32 -9.63 -13.48
N THR A 76 26.98 -10.36 -12.41
CA THR A 76 27.98 -10.99 -11.54
C THR A 76 28.71 -12.14 -12.24
N GLU A 77 28.00 -13.00 -12.98
CA GLU A 77 28.66 -14.07 -13.75
C GLU A 77 29.53 -13.51 -14.89
N LEU A 78 29.08 -12.44 -15.57
CA LEU A 78 29.89 -11.74 -16.58
C LEU A 78 31.10 -11.02 -15.99
N SER A 79 31.01 -10.52 -14.75
CA SER A 79 32.15 -9.89 -14.05
C SER A 79 33.15 -10.91 -13.50
N GLU A 80 32.69 -12.08 -13.08
CA GLU A 80 33.57 -13.20 -12.69
C GLU A 80 34.29 -13.79 -13.91
N LEU A 81 33.61 -13.95 -15.06
CA LEU A 81 34.23 -14.40 -16.31
C LEU A 81 35.27 -13.40 -16.85
N LYS A 82 35.13 -12.11 -16.55
CA LYS A 82 36.07 -11.06 -16.98
C LYS A 82 37.26 -10.87 -16.02
N LYS A 83 37.25 -11.52 -14.86
CA LYS A 83 38.31 -11.41 -13.84
C LYS A 83 39.38 -12.50 -13.94
N ASP A 84 39.14 -13.57 -14.72
CA ASP A 84 40.07 -14.70 -14.88
C ASP A 84 41.08 -14.57 -16.04
N GLU A 85 41.00 -13.53 -16.87
CA GLU A 85 42.04 -13.16 -17.84
C GLU A 85 42.29 -11.64 -17.72
N PRO A 86 43.48 -11.08 -17.37
CA PRO A 86 44.83 -11.65 -17.32
C PRO A 86 45.66 -11.21 -16.08
N LYS A 87 46.07 -12.17 -15.23
CA LYS A 87 47.11 -11.96 -14.20
C LYS A 87 48.45 -12.47 -14.70
N LYS A 88 49.10 -11.79 -15.64
CA LYS A 88 50.53 -11.98 -15.98
C LYS A 88 50.97 -10.87 -16.95
N GLU A 89 51.52 -9.75 -16.43
CA GLU A 89 52.83 -9.23 -16.88
C GLU A 89 53.28 -7.88 -16.26
N GLU A 90 52.44 -7.02 -15.69
CA GLU A 90 52.93 -5.67 -15.27
C GLU A 90 53.43 -5.55 -13.82
N LYS A 91 54.15 -6.56 -13.32
CA LYS A 91 54.87 -6.49 -12.02
C LYS A 91 56.17 -5.66 -12.06
N LYS A 92 56.36 -4.72 -13.00
CA LYS A 92 57.67 -4.06 -13.16
C LYS A 92 57.63 -2.64 -13.76
N ALA A 93 56.97 -1.69 -13.11
CA ALA A 93 57.33 -0.27 -13.22
C ALA A 93 56.67 0.56 -12.10
N GLU A 94 57.46 1.41 -11.43
CA GLU A 94 57.04 2.57 -10.61
C GLU A 94 56.23 2.27 -9.33
N VAL A 95 56.83 1.74 -8.26
CA VAL A 95 57.66 2.48 -7.27
C VAL A 95 58.21 3.83 -7.76
N LYS A 96 57.39 4.89 -7.75
CA LYS A 96 57.83 6.28 -7.54
C LYS A 96 56.62 7.19 -7.37
N GLN A 97 56.74 8.20 -6.50
CA GLN A 97 55.77 9.27 -6.19
C GLN A 97 54.79 8.99 -5.06
N GLU A 98 55.38 8.96 -3.87
CA GLU A 98 54.84 9.47 -2.61
C GLU A 98 54.95 11.01 -2.58
N GLU A 99 54.09 11.68 -1.79
CA GLU A 99 53.94 13.16 -1.54
C GLU A 99 53.35 14.00 -2.70
N GLU A 100 52.35 14.89 -2.55
CA GLU A 100 52.04 15.83 -1.46
C GLU A 100 50.57 16.39 -1.52
N LYS A 101 49.95 16.51 -0.34
CA LYS A 101 48.93 17.47 0.17
C LYS A 101 47.40 17.47 -0.16
N PRO A 102 46.57 17.84 0.86
CA PRO A 102 45.13 17.59 0.96
C PRO A 102 44.25 18.85 0.92
N LYS A 103 43.01 18.77 0.41
CA LYS A 103 41.98 19.80 0.62
C LYS A 103 40.55 19.26 0.66
N GLU A 104 39.84 19.73 1.70
CA GLU A 104 38.41 20.04 1.74
C GLU A 104 37.39 18.90 1.81
N GLN A 105 36.92 18.62 3.05
CA GLN A 105 35.49 18.62 3.41
C GLN A 105 35.30 18.26 4.90
N ILE A 106 35.60 19.21 5.79
CA ILE A 106 35.08 19.22 7.16
C ILE A 106 34.44 20.59 7.39
N GLN A 107 33.32 20.86 6.73
CA GLN A 107 32.46 21.97 7.14
C GLN A 107 31.02 21.78 6.66
N LYS A 108 30.20 21.19 7.52
CA LYS A 108 28.82 21.61 7.82
C LYS A 108 28.31 20.72 8.97
N VAL A 109 28.80 21.05 10.15
CA VAL A 109 28.28 20.55 11.42
C VAL A 109 26.88 21.13 11.62
N ALA A 110 25.98 20.27 12.06
CA ALA A 110 24.57 20.51 12.29
C ALA A 110 24.29 21.64 13.29
N VAL A 111 23.27 22.46 13.01
CA VAL A 111 22.42 23.04 14.05
C VAL A 111 20.98 23.03 13.55
N ARG A 112 20.15 22.20 14.20
CA ARG A 112 18.69 22.25 14.09
C ARG A 112 18.20 23.46 14.87
N ALA A 113 17.81 24.53 14.19
CA ALA A 113 17.09 25.63 14.83
C ALA A 113 15.59 25.34 14.76
N SER A 114 15.05 24.90 15.89
CA SER A 114 13.62 24.86 16.20
C SER A 114 13.07 26.30 16.27
N MET A 115 12.08 26.60 15.44
CA MET A 115 11.16 27.70 15.70
C MET A 115 9.73 27.19 15.54
N ALA A 116 9.18 26.76 16.67
CA ALA A 116 7.77 26.81 16.97
C ALA A 116 7.68 27.49 18.34
N PHE A 117 6.57 28.19 18.60
CA PHE A 117 6.18 28.94 19.82
C PHE A 117 6.46 30.45 19.71
N THR A 118 5.48 31.38 19.73
CA THR A 118 4.17 31.40 20.40
C THR A 118 3.20 32.43 19.75
N VAL A 119 1.91 32.16 19.93
CA VAL A 119 0.63 32.87 19.62
C VAL A 119 0.32 33.90 20.75
N PRO A 120 -0.67 34.83 20.73
CA PRO A 120 -1.76 35.17 19.79
C PRO A 120 -1.63 36.45 18.96
#